data_AF-A0A964V0Q4-F1
#
_entry.id   AF-A0A964V0Q4-F1
#
_cell.length_a   1.000
_cell.length_b   1.000
_cell.length_c   1.000
_cell.angle_alpha   90.00
_cell.angle_beta   90.00
_cell.angle_gamma   90.00
#
_symmetry.space_group_name_H-M   'P 1'
#
loop_
_entity.id
_entity.type
_entity.pdbx_description
1 polymer ?
#
loop_
_entity_poly.entity_id
_entity_poly.type
_entity_poly.pdbx_seq_one_letter_code
_entity_poly.pdbx_strand_id
1 'polypeptide(L)'
;MQWLNIVAKHHQEYVRIVESFGEHFYAEDIVQESYLRMLKYCKPEAIITNGSVNKSYVYFVLRNMYLYFQKEKKKNPKVSLEEVGQLAYEDTQLAKHEAYEEILKYINNEVQTWHWYDQMLFDLYKRTGKSIRDLSKETTISTKSIFQTLKHCKERLKENVGEDYEDYKNTDYELILNKWQEERNKQKDLEILLNKY
;
A
#
# COMPACT_ATOMS: atom_id res chain seq x y z
N MET A 1 5.02 -34.29 -25.17
CA MET A 1 4.26 -33.12 -25.69
C MET A 1 3.12 -33.52 -26.62
N GLN A 2 3.31 -34.41 -27.62
CA GLN A 2 2.28 -34.70 -28.65
C GLN A 2 0.93 -35.26 -28.13
N TRP A 3 0.90 -35.98 -27.00
CA TRP A 3 -0.33 -36.59 -26.49
C TRP A 3 -1.30 -35.58 -25.88
N LEU A 4 -0.81 -34.47 -25.33
CA LEU A 4 -1.64 -33.44 -24.74
C LEU A 4 -2.48 -32.73 -25.81
N ASN A 5 -1.97 -32.63 -27.04
CA ASN A 5 -2.73 -32.12 -28.18
C ASN A 5 -4.00 -32.94 -28.46
N ILE A 6 -3.97 -34.26 -28.21
CA ILE A 6 -5.14 -35.13 -28.36
C ILE A 6 -6.17 -34.78 -27.29
N VAL A 7 -5.73 -34.59 -26.05
CA VAL A 7 -6.60 -34.19 -24.93
C VAL A 7 -7.19 -32.81 -25.17
N ALA A 8 -6.38 -31.86 -25.62
CA ALA A 8 -6.75 -30.46 -25.85
C ALA A 8 -7.71 -30.25 -27.03
N LYS A 9 -7.89 -31.22 -27.94
CA LYS A 9 -8.94 -31.17 -28.98
C LYS A 9 -10.35 -30.95 -28.41
N HIS A 10 -10.56 -31.36 -27.17
CA HIS A 10 -11.83 -31.22 -26.45
C HIS A 10 -11.86 -30.00 -25.52
N HIS A 11 -10.95 -29.03 -25.68
CA HIS A 11 -10.82 -27.88 -24.77
C HIS A 11 -12.16 -27.17 -24.49
N GLN A 12 -12.90 -26.84 -25.53
CA GLN A 12 -14.20 -26.16 -25.41
C GLN A 12 -15.25 -27.00 -24.65
N GLU A 13 -15.16 -28.34 -24.71
CA GLU A 13 -16.00 -29.22 -23.90
C GLU A 13 -15.62 -29.14 -22.42
N TYR A 14 -14.31 -29.09 -22.12
CA TYR A 14 -13.81 -28.99 -20.74
C TYR A 14 -14.13 -27.64 -20.11
N VAL A 15 -14.07 -26.55 -20.88
CA VAL A 15 -14.50 -25.22 -20.42
C VAL A 15 -15.96 -25.27 -19.98
N ARG A 16 -16.86 -25.80 -20.84
CA ARG A 16 -18.28 -25.99 -20.49
C ARG A 16 -18.51 -26.87 -19.26
N ILE A 17 -17.68 -27.89 -19.05
CA ILE A 17 -17.73 -28.71 -17.84
C ILE A 17 -17.37 -27.87 -16.60
N VAL A 18 -16.32 -27.05 -16.66
CA VAL A 18 -15.93 -26.18 -15.53
C VAL A 18 -16.99 -25.11 -15.27
N GLU A 19 -17.56 -24.52 -16.32
CA GLU A 19 -18.69 -23.60 -16.20
C GLU A 19 -19.88 -24.26 -15.50
N SER A 20 -20.16 -25.55 -15.79
CA SER A 20 -21.21 -26.31 -15.11
C SER A 20 -20.96 -26.53 -13.62
N PHE A 21 -19.71 -26.39 -13.15
CA PHE A 21 -19.39 -26.36 -11.73
C PHE A 21 -19.67 -24.99 -11.07
N GLY A 22 -19.98 -23.96 -11.85
CA GLY A 22 -20.34 -22.63 -11.37
C GLY A 22 -19.20 -21.60 -11.33
N GLU A 23 -18.09 -21.83 -12.04
CA GLU A 23 -17.07 -20.81 -12.26
C GLU A 23 -16.97 -20.52 -13.76
N HIS A 24 -17.31 -19.29 -14.14
CA HIS A 24 -17.37 -18.85 -15.54
C HIS A 24 -16.17 -17.96 -15.91
N PHE A 25 -15.72 -17.11 -14.98
CA PHE A 25 -14.68 -16.12 -15.26
C PHE A 25 -13.31 -16.80 -15.40
N TYR A 26 -13.03 -17.77 -14.54
CA TYR A 26 -11.75 -18.52 -14.54
C TYR A 26 -11.86 -19.91 -15.17
N ALA A 27 -12.91 -20.18 -15.96
CA ALA A 27 -13.16 -21.51 -16.51
C ALA A 27 -12.00 -22.01 -17.40
N GLU A 28 -11.52 -21.15 -18.31
CA GLU A 28 -10.38 -21.48 -19.19
C GLU A 28 -9.09 -21.69 -18.39
N ASP A 29 -8.82 -20.84 -17.39
CA ASP A 29 -7.63 -20.96 -16.54
C ASP A 29 -7.61 -22.29 -15.76
N ILE A 30 -8.75 -22.71 -15.23
CA ILE A 30 -8.88 -24.01 -14.55
C ILE A 30 -8.60 -25.17 -15.51
N VAL A 31 -9.04 -25.07 -16.77
CA VAL A 31 -8.75 -26.07 -17.81
C VAL A 31 -7.26 -26.09 -18.16
N GLN A 32 -6.63 -24.92 -18.32
CA GLN A 32 -5.20 -24.82 -18.60
C GLN A 32 -4.36 -25.40 -17.46
N GLU A 33 -4.68 -25.06 -16.21
CA GLU A 33 -3.99 -25.60 -15.05
C GLU A 33 -4.19 -27.12 -14.93
N SER A 34 -5.36 -27.62 -15.35
CA SER A 34 -5.62 -29.06 -15.44
C SER A 34 -4.67 -29.75 -16.42
N TYR A 35 -4.37 -29.12 -17.56
CA TYR A 35 -3.37 -29.65 -18.50
C TYR A 35 -1.96 -29.65 -17.93
N LEU A 36 -1.56 -28.59 -17.22
CA LEU A 36 -0.26 -28.54 -16.55
C LEU A 36 -0.14 -29.65 -15.51
N ARG A 37 -1.21 -29.88 -14.74
CA ARG A 37 -1.27 -30.96 -13.75
C ARG A 37 -1.20 -32.34 -14.39
N MET A 38 -1.90 -32.54 -15.49
CA MET A 38 -1.82 -33.79 -16.26
C MET A 38 -0.41 -34.02 -16.81
N LEU A 39 0.22 -32.99 -17.37
CA LEU A 39 1.58 -33.07 -17.91
C LEU A 39 2.61 -33.43 -16.83
N LYS A 40 2.43 -32.89 -15.61
CA LYS A 40 3.38 -33.06 -14.51
C LYS A 40 3.24 -34.39 -13.77
N TYR A 41 2.02 -34.90 -13.61
CA TYR A 41 1.75 -36.00 -12.68
C TYR A 41 1.11 -37.24 -13.31
N CYS A 42 0.59 -37.14 -14.53
CA CYS A 42 -0.13 -38.25 -15.16
C CYS A 42 0.72 -38.94 -16.24
N LYS A 43 0.51 -40.25 -16.39
CA LYS A 43 1.05 -41.02 -17.49
C LYS A 43 0.06 -40.97 -18.68
N PRO A 44 0.51 -40.82 -19.93
CA PRO A 44 -0.38 -40.72 -21.09
C PRO A 44 -1.39 -41.86 -21.21
N GLU A 45 -0.99 -43.08 -20.84
CA GLU A 45 -1.79 -44.30 -20.94
C GLU A 45 -2.99 -44.29 -19.96
N ALA A 46 -2.91 -43.49 -18.89
CA ALA A 46 -4.00 -43.33 -17.94
C ALA A 46 -5.10 -42.38 -18.47
N ILE A 47 -4.74 -41.47 -19.38
CA ILE A 47 -5.63 -40.45 -19.93
C ILE A 47 -6.10 -40.81 -21.34
N ILE A 48 -5.27 -41.51 -22.11
CA ILE A 48 -5.57 -41.95 -23.47
C ILE A 48 -5.68 -43.47 -23.45
N THR A 49 -6.88 -43.98 -23.72
CA THR A 49 -7.19 -45.41 -23.80
C THR A 49 -7.68 -45.71 -25.21
N ASN A 50 -7.05 -46.69 -25.87
CA ASN A 50 -7.39 -47.10 -27.25
C ASN A 50 -7.43 -45.93 -28.25
N GLY A 51 -6.49 -44.98 -28.13
CA GLY A 51 -6.40 -43.80 -29.01
C GLY A 51 -7.45 -42.72 -28.73
N SER A 52 -8.33 -42.92 -27.74
CA SER A 52 -9.36 -41.97 -27.34
C SER A 52 -9.10 -41.41 -25.94
N VAL A 53 -9.58 -40.19 -25.67
CA VAL A 53 -9.42 -39.57 -24.36
C VAL A 53 -10.43 -40.19 -23.38
N ASN A 54 -9.94 -40.64 -22.23
CA ASN A 54 -10.76 -41.03 -21.10
C ASN A 54 -11.38 -39.78 -20.46
N LYS A 55 -12.56 -39.39 -20.95
CA LYS A 55 -13.28 -38.19 -20.51
C LYS A 55 -13.62 -38.22 -19.02
N SER A 56 -13.91 -39.40 -18.46
CA SER A 56 -14.18 -39.55 -17.02
C SER A 56 -12.95 -39.19 -16.19
N TYR A 57 -11.75 -39.59 -16.62
CA TYR A 57 -10.51 -39.20 -15.96
C TYR A 57 -10.31 -37.68 -16.00
N VAL A 58 -10.47 -37.07 -17.19
CA VAL A 58 -10.33 -35.62 -17.36
C VAL A 58 -11.35 -34.86 -16.50
N TYR A 59 -12.59 -35.34 -16.42
CA TYR A 59 -13.61 -34.78 -15.54
C TYR A 59 -13.16 -34.75 -14.07
N PHE A 60 -12.57 -35.83 -13.56
CA PHE A 60 -12.05 -35.85 -12.19
C PHE A 60 -10.90 -34.86 -11.98
N VAL A 61 -10.01 -34.70 -12.97
CA VAL A 61 -8.93 -33.71 -12.89
C VAL A 61 -9.51 -32.29 -12.84
N LEU A 62 -10.44 -31.96 -13.74
CA LEU A 62 -11.12 -30.66 -13.79
C LEU A 62 -11.84 -30.38 -12.47
N ARG A 63 -12.59 -31.35 -11.95
CA ARG A 63 -13.30 -31.22 -10.66
C ARG A 63 -12.34 -30.97 -9.50
N ASN A 64 -11.23 -31.70 -9.45
CA ASN A 64 -10.21 -31.50 -8.42
C ASN A 64 -9.55 -30.13 -8.52
N MET A 65 -9.29 -29.65 -9.74
CA MET A 65 -8.74 -28.31 -9.97
C MET A 65 -9.72 -27.21 -9.58
N TYR A 66 -11.00 -27.36 -9.93
CA TYR A 66 -12.07 -26.45 -9.49
C TYR A 66 -12.16 -26.39 -7.95
N LEU A 67 -12.16 -27.55 -7.27
CA LEU A 67 -12.22 -27.56 -5.80
C LEU A 67 -10.98 -26.91 -5.16
N TYR A 68 -9.81 -27.11 -5.74
CA TYR A 68 -8.59 -26.43 -5.31
C TYR A 68 -8.71 -24.91 -5.47
N PHE A 69 -9.16 -24.46 -6.65
CA PHE A 69 -9.43 -23.05 -6.92
C PHE A 69 -10.41 -22.46 -5.91
N GLN A 70 -11.54 -23.13 -5.62
CA GLN A 70 -12.51 -22.65 -4.64
C GLN A 70 -11.94 -22.56 -3.21
N LYS A 71 -11.04 -23.47 -2.83
CA LYS A 71 -10.34 -23.40 -1.54
C LYS A 71 -9.41 -22.19 -1.48
N GLU A 72 -8.65 -21.92 -2.54
CA GLU A 72 -7.74 -20.78 -2.58
C GLU A 72 -8.48 -19.44 -2.69
N LYS A 73 -9.58 -19.38 -3.46
CA LYS A 73 -10.49 -18.22 -3.55
C LYS A 73 -11.08 -17.84 -2.18
N LYS A 74 -11.39 -18.84 -1.35
CA LYS A 74 -11.86 -18.62 0.03
C LYS A 74 -10.78 -18.05 0.96
N LYS A 75 -9.51 -18.46 0.78
CA LYS A 75 -8.39 -17.92 1.57
C LYS A 75 -8.03 -16.51 1.15
N ASN A 76 -8.08 -16.25 -0.15
CA ASN A 76 -7.70 -14.98 -0.77
C ASN A 76 -8.92 -14.41 -1.50
N PRO A 77 -9.89 -13.83 -0.76
CA PRO A 77 -11.06 -13.23 -1.37
C PRO A 77 -10.61 -12.11 -2.32
N LYS A 78 -11.02 -12.21 -3.58
CA LYS A 78 -10.85 -11.15 -4.57
C LYS A 78 -12.13 -10.33 -4.59
N VAL A 79 -11.99 -9.01 -4.45
CA VAL A 79 -13.07 -8.03 -4.62
C VAL A 79 -12.90 -7.35 -5.97
N SER A 80 -14.02 -6.98 -6.59
CA SER A 80 -13.99 -6.22 -7.83
C SER A 80 -13.58 -4.76 -7.57
N LEU A 81 -12.99 -4.11 -8.57
CA LEU A 81 -12.68 -2.67 -8.45
C LEU A 81 -13.95 -1.82 -8.29
N GLU A 82 -15.09 -2.29 -8.82
CA GLU A 82 -16.38 -1.63 -8.67
C GLU A 82 -16.87 -1.66 -7.22
N GLU A 83 -16.76 -2.81 -6.54
CA GLU A 83 -17.04 -2.94 -5.10
C GLU A 83 -16.09 -2.07 -4.26
N VAL A 84 -14.82 -1.98 -4.65
CA VAL A 84 -13.84 -1.07 -4.00
C VAL A 84 -14.22 0.39 -4.19
N GLY A 85 -14.69 0.78 -5.38
CA GLY A 85 -15.11 2.15 -5.68
C GLY A 85 -16.36 2.59 -4.89
N GLN A 86 -17.15 1.65 -4.39
CA GLN A 86 -18.32 1.90 -3.53
C GLN A 86 -17.99 1.96 -2.05
N LEU A 87 -16.76 1.59 -1.65
CA LEU A 87 -16.30 1.85 -0.29
C LEU A 87 -16.21 3.36 -0.12
N ALA A 88 -17.11 3.92 0.68
CA ALA A 88 -16.99 5.31 1.12
C ALA A 88 -15.61 5.48 1.74
N TYR A 89 -14.80 6.36 1.15
CA TYR A 89 -13.59 6.83 1.80
C TYR A 89 -14.06 7.48 3.10
N GLU A 90 -13.68 6.95 4.25
CA GLU A 90 -13.94 7.63 5.52
C GLU A 90 -13.23 8.98 5.45
N ASP A 91 -14.00 10.05 5.26
CA ASP A 91 -13.52 11.44 5.11
C ASP A 91 -12.58 11.83 6.27
N THR A 92 -12.80 11.23 7.44
CA THR A 92 -11.96 11.36 8.65
C THR A 92 -10.53 10.87 8.46
N GLN A 93 -10.27 9.85 7.63
CA GLN A 93 -8.90 9.40 7.34
C GLN A 93 -8.19 10.35 6.38
N LEU A 94 -8.93 10.95 5.43
CA LEU A 94 -8.38 11.94 4.52
C LEU A 94 -7.96 13.20 5.27
N ALA A 95 -8.91 13.80 6.02
CA ALA A 95 -8.66 15.01 6.79
C ALA A 95 -7.53 14.83 7.81
N LYS A 96 -7.47 13.66 8.45
CA LYS A 96 -6.35 13.30 9.34
C LYS A 96 -5.02 13.27 8.60
N HIS A 97 -4.97 12.63 7.43
CA HIS A 97 -3.75 12.54 6.65
C HIS A 97 -3.29 13.93 6.18
N GLU A 98 -4.20 14.74 5.67
CA GLU A 98 -3.92 16.11 5.21
C GLU A 98 -3.43 16.99 6.36
N ALA A 99 -4.11 16.98 7.50
CA ALA A 99 -3.70 17.73 8.69
C ALA A 99 -2.31 17.30 9.20
N TYR A 100 -1.99 15.99 9.13
CA TYR A 100 -0.67 15.49 9.48
C TYR A 100 0.42 16.03 8.55
N GLU A 101 0.15 16.05 7.24
CA GLU A 101 1.09 16.62 6.26
C GLU A 101 1.33 18.12 6.49
N GLU A 102 0.29 18.88 6.83
CA GLU A 102 0.42 20.30 7.14
C GLU A 102 1.25 20.55 8.40
N ILE A 103 1.05 19.77 9.48
CA ILE A 103 1.92 19.86 10.67
C ILE A 103 3.39 19.59 10.31
N LEU A 104 3.66 18.59 9.46
CA LEU A 104 5.02 18.32 9.02
C LEU A 104 5.62 19.51 8.26
N LYS A 105 4.83 20.21 7.43
CA LYS A 105 5.28 21.43 6.75
C LYS A 105 5.58 22.54 7.75
N TYR A 106 4.71 22.77 8.73
CA TYR A 106 4.93 23.78 9.78
C TYR A 106 6.19 23.49 10.60
N ILE A 107 6.42 22.24 11.01
CA ILE A 107 7.65 21.81 11.67
C ILE A 107 8.87 22.11 10.79
N ASN A 108 8.83 21.73 9.51
CA ASN A 108 9.96 21.94 8.60
C ASN A 108 10.24 23.44 8.36
N ASN A 109 9.19 24.26 8.19
CA ASN A 109 9.31 25.70 8.03
C ASN A 109 9.93 26.34 9.27
N GLU A 110 9.48 25.95 10.47
CA GLU A 110 10.08 26.42 11.72
C GLU A 110 11.56 26.03 11.82
N VAL A 111 11.89 24.77 11.54
CA VAL A 111 13.28 24.27 11.57
C VAL A 111 14.18 25.06 10.61
N GLN A 112 13.69 25.44 9.43
CA GLN A 112 14.47 26.24 8.47
C GLN A 112 14.86 27.62 9.00
N THR A 113 14.13 28.16 10.00
CA THR A 113 14.47 29.44 10.65
C THR A 113 15.61 29.32 11.67
N TRP A 114 16.01 28.11 12.05
CA TRP A 114 16.98 27.90 13.12
C TRP A 114 18.40 28.18 12.67
N HIS A 115 19.31 28.36 13.63
CA HIS A 115 20.73 28.38 13.32
C HIS A 115 21.16 27.01 12.75
N TRP A 116 22.07 27.01 11.76
CA TRP A 116 22.48 25.80 11.03
C TRP A 116 22.90 24.63 11.95
N TYR A 117 23.52 24.95 13.09
CA TYR A 117 23.94 23.97 14.09
C TYR A 117 22.76 23.25 14.73
N ASP A 118 21.71 23.98 15.07
CA ASP A 118 20.50 23.44 15.70
C ASP A 118 19.74 22.57 14.69
N GLN A 119 19.66 23.02 13.43
CA GLN A 119 19.08 22.23 12.32
C GLN A 119 19.80 20.90 12.14
N MET A 120 21.13 20.95 12.03
CA MET A 120 21.97 19.77 11.84
C MET A 120 21.81 18.78 12.99
N LEU A 121 21.89 19.26 14.24
CA LEU A 121 21.81 18.39 15.41
C LEU A 121 20.42 17.78 15.59
N PHE A 122 19.37 18.56 15.33
CA PHE A 122 17.99 18.08 15.40
C PHE A 122 17.69 17.05 14.32
N ASP A 123 18.11 17.28 13.07
CA ASP A 123 17.94 16.30 11.97
C ASP A 123 18.70 14.99 12.27
N LEU A 124 19.94 15.10 12.75
CA LEU A 124 20.76 13.95 13.13
C LEU A 124 20.08 13.12 14.24
N TYR A 125 19.55 13.78 15.27
CA TYR A 125 18.82 13.11 16.35
C TYR A 125 17.53 12.43 15.83
N LYS A 126 16.74 13.14 15.02
CA LYS A 126 15.47 12.64 14.44
C LYS A 126 15.67 11.41 13.56
N ARG A 127 16.67 11.43 12.68
CA ARG A 127 16.88 10.38 11.67
C ARG A 127 17.53 9.13 12.22
N THR A 128 18.46 9.26 13.15
CA THR A 128 19.31 8.14 13.57
C THR A 128 18.76 7.37 14.75
N GLY A 129 17.86 7.97 15.55
CA GLY A 129 17.36 7.37 16.80
C GLY A 129 18.47 7.15 17.86
N LYS A 130 19.67 7.70 17.64
CA LYS A 130 20.82 7.53 18.54
C LYS A 130 20.59 8.26 19.86
N SER A 131 21.15 7.70 20.94
CA SER A 131 21.13 8.39 22.23
C SER A 131 22.05 9.61 22.21
N ILE A 132 21.79 10.58 23.09
CA ILE A 132 22.66 11.75 23.29
C ILE A 132 24.11 11.34 23.59
N ARG A 133 24.30 10.21 24.29
CA ARG A 133 25.63 9.66 24.59
C ARG A 133 26.34 9.16 23.34
N ASP A 134 25.62 8.52 22.43
CA ASP A 134 26.21 8.02 21.17
C ASP A 134 26.51 9.18 20.22
N LEU A 135 25.60 10.16 20.12
CA LEU A 135 25.84 11.38 19.37
C LEU A 135 27.06 12.15 19.90
N SER A 136 27.24 12.21 21.22
CA SER A 136 28.40 12.86 21.83
C SER A 136 29.72 12.17 21.46
N LYS A 137 29.75 10.83 21.42
CA LYS A 137 30.94 10.07 20.99
C LYS A 137 31.28 10.32 19.53
N GLU A 138 30.29 10.38 18.66
CA GLU A 138 30.49 10.53 17.21
C GLU A 138 30.83 11.96 16.79
N THR A 139 30.19 12.94 17.41
CA THR A 139 30.33 14.36 17.03
C THR A 139 31.41 15.09 17.83
N THR A 140 31.97 14.46 18.87
CA THR A 140 32.86 15.07 19.89
C THR A 140 32.23 16.22 20.69
N ILE A 141 30.95 16.51 20.48
CA ILE A 141 30.19 17.52 21.23
C ILE A 141 29.84 16.95 22.62
N SER A 142 29.92 17.78 23.66
CA SER A 142 29.54 17.35 25.02
C SER A 142 28.06 16.94 25.10
N THR A 143 27.77 15.90 25.88
CA THR A 143 26.38 15.46 26.15
C THR A 143 25.49 16.58 26.68
N LYS A 144 26.04 17.45 27.52
CA LYS A 144 25.33 18.62 28.08
C LYS A 144 24.93 19.61 27.00
N SER A 145 25.83 19.91 26.07
CA SER A 145 25.56 20.82 24.94
C SER A 145 24.48 20.23 24.02
N ILE A 146 24.60 18.96 23.64
CA ILE A 146 23.59 18.29 22.81
C ILE A 146 22.22 18.31 23.48
N PHE A 147 22.16 17.99 24.78
CA PHE A 147 20.91 18.02 25.54
C PHE A 147 20.30 19.42 25.55
N GLN A 148 21.09 20.45 25.84
CA GLN A 148 20.59 21.83 25.90
C GLN A 148 20.07 22.30 24.54
N THR A 149 20.80 22.03 23.47
CA THR A 149 20.38 22.37 22.11
C THR A 149 19.09 21.67 21.73
N LEU A 150 19.00 20.35 21.94
CA LEU A 150 17.77 19.61 21.63
C LEU A 150 16.59 20.06 22.49
N LYS A 151 16.84 20.46 23.75
CA LYS A 151 15.82 21.03 24.63
C LYS A 151 15.28 22.34 24.03
N HIS A 152 16.17 23.27 23.66
CA HIS A 152 15.77 24.52 23.02
C HIS A 152 15.01 24.30 21.70
N CYS A 153 15.47 23.37 20.85
CA CYS A 153 14.78 23.02 19.60
C CYS A 153 13.34 22.55 19.87
N LYS A 154 13.14 21.71 20.89
CA LYS A 154 11.82 21.22 21.28
C LYS A 154 10.92 22.32 21.85
N GLU A 155 11.49 23.22 22.65
CA GLU A 155 10.77 24.38 23.19
C GLU A 155 10.28 25.29 22.07
N ARG A 156 11.14 25.60 21.09
CA ARG A 156 10.77 26.37 19.90
C ARG A 156 9.65 25.72 19.08
N LEU A 157 9.73 24.42 18.83
CA LEU A 157 8.66 23.70 18.13
C LEU A 157 7.35 23.75 18.91
N LYS A 158 7.41 23.64 20.24
CA LYS A 158 6.22 23.72 21.09
C LYS A 158 5.61 25.11 21.08
N GLU A 159 6.42 26.16 21.05
CA GLU A 159 5.94 27.54 20.99
C GLU A 159 5.30 27.87 19.64
N ASN A 160 5.91 27.42 18.53
CA ASN A 160 5.49 27.86 17.19
C ASN A 160 4.55 26.90 16.46
N VAL A 161 4.52 25.61 16.82
CA VAL A 161 3.70 24.56 16.16
C VAL A 161 2.90 23.74 17.19
N GLY A 162 3.02 24.05 18.49
CA GLY A 162 2.39 23.25 19.55
C GLY A 162 0.87 23.31 19.53
N GLU A 163 0.29 24.44 19.16
CA GLU A 163 -1.17 24.61 19.01
C GLU A 163 -1.71 23.70 17.91
N ASP A 164 -1.14 23.79 16.70
CA ASP A 164 -1.52 22.95 15.56
C ASP A 164 -1.38 21.44 15.89
N TYR A 165 -0.36 21.07 16.66
CA TYR A 165 -0.18 19.68 17.09
C TYR A 165 -1.24 19.21 18.10
N GLU A 166 -1.67 20.07 19.03
CA GLU A 166 -2.76 19.74 19.95
C GLU A 166 -4.09 19.64 19.21
N ASP A 167 -4.36 20.51 18.24
CA ASP A 167 -5.55 20.43 17.37
C ASP A 167 -5.62 19.07 16.66
N TYR A 168 -4.49 18.63 16.08
CA TYR A 168 -4.42 17.31 15.44
C TYR A 168 -4.67 16.16 16.42
N LYS A 169 -4.12 16.25 17.63
CA LYS A 169 -4.31 15.23 18.67
C LYS A 169 -5.76 15.18 19.16
N ASN A 170 -6.44 16.33 19.21
CA ASN A 170 -7.84 16.45 19.59
C ASN A 170 -8.80 16.13 18.43
N THR A 171 -8.28 15.75 17.26
CA THR A 171 -9.03 15.46 16.04
C THR A 171 -9.72 16.67 15.40
N ASP A 172 -9.29 17.87 15.77
CA ASP A 172 -9.79 19.15 15.25
C ASP A 172 -9.07 19.53 13.94
N TYR A 173 -9.02 18.59 12.97
CA TYR A 173 -8.25 18.73 11.73
C TYR A 173 -8.63 19.96 10.90
N GLU A 174 -9.91 20.34 10.94
CA GLU A 174 -10.43 21.49 10.22
C GLU A 174 -9.75 22.81 10.62
N LEU A 175 -9.32 22.96 11.88
CA LEU A 175 -8.63 24.17 12.33
C LEU A 175 -7.29 24.36 11.60
N ILE A 176 -6.54 23.26 11.45
CA ILE A 176 -5.26 23.21 10.74
C ILE A 176 -5.46 23.48 9.25
N LEU A 177 -6.44 22.81 8.63
CA LEU A 177 -6.71 22.94 7.20
C LEU A 177 -7.21 24.34 6.84
N ASN A 178 -8.07 24.95 7.66
CA ASN A 178 -8.55 26.31 7.45
C ASN A 178 -7.41 27.33 7.55
N LYS A 179 -6.55 27.21 8.56
CA LYS A 179 -5.36 28.06 8.73
C LYS A 179 -4.46 28.01 7.49
N TRP A 180 -4.20 26.80 6.97
CA TRP A 180 -3.43 26.62 5.73
C TRP A 180 -4.09 27.31 4.53
N GLN A 181 -5.40 27.15 4.35
CA GLN A 181 -6.13 27.78 3.25
C GLN A 181 -6.02 29.31 3.29
N GLU A 182 -6.13 29.89 4.48
CA GLU A 182 -5.97 31.34 4.69
C GLU A 182 -4.56 31.82 4.33
N GLU A 183 -3.52 31.12 4.80
CA GLU A 183 -2.12 31.44 4.50
C GLU A 183 -1.83 31.39 3.00
N ARG A 184 -2.33 30.35 2.33
CA ARG A 184 -2.18 30.17 0.88
C ARG A 184 -2.89 31.26 0.09
N ASN A 185 -4.08 31.67 0.52
CA ASN A 185 -4.81 32.76 -0.13
C ASN A 185 -4.08 34.10 0.03
N LYS A 186 -3.57 34.40 1.23
CA LYS A 186 -2.73 35.59 1.47
C LYS A 186 -1.49 35.62 0.58
N GLN A 187 -0.81 34.48 0.39
CA GLN A 187 0.36 34.41 -0.49
C GLN A 187 0.00 34.67 -1.96
N LYS A 188 -1.08 34.06 -2.45
CA LYS A 188 -1.58 34.31 -3.83
C LYS A 188 -1.92 35.79 -4.04
N ASP A 189 -2.59 36.42 -3.08
CA ASP A 189 -2.92 37.84 -3.16
C ASP A 189 -1.67 38.71 -3.23
N LEU A 190 -0.63 38.37 -2.45
CA LEU A 190 0.65 39.07 -2.45
C LEU A 190 1.40 38.91 -3.78
N GLU A 191 1.41 37.72 -4.36
CA GLU A 191 1.99 37.46 -5.68
C GLU A 191 1.26 38.23 -6.79
N ILE A 192 -0.08 38.28 -6.73
CA ILE A 192 -0.88 39.08 -7.68
C ILE A 192 -0.54 40.57 -7.55
N LEU A 193 -0.34 41.08 -6.33
CA LEU A 193 0.05 42.46 -6.10
C LEU A 193 1.46 42.76 -6.61
N LEU A 194 2.43 41.88 -6.35
CA LEU A 194 3.81 42.04 -6.79
C LEU A 194 3.95 41.96 -8.32
N ASN A 195 3.14 41.14 -8.99
CA ASN A 195 3.14 41.01 -10.46
C ASN A 195 2.38 42.14 -11.19
N LYS A 196 1.75 43.07 -10.47
CA LYS A 196 1.08 44.26 -11.03
C LYS A 196 1.98 45.50 -11.09
N TYR A 197 3.17 45.44 -10.49
CA TYR A 197 4.22 46.47 -10.53
C TYR A 197 5.46 45.95 -11.26
#